data_AF-A0A3N9X9Y1-F1
#
_entry.id   AF-A0A3N9X9Y1-F1
#
_cell.length_a   1.000
_cell.length_b   1.000
_cell.length_c   1.000
_cell.angle_alpha   90.00
_cell.angle_beta   90.00
_cell.angle_gamma   90.00
#
_symmetry.space_group_name_H-M   'P 1'
#
loop_
_entity.id
_entity.type
_entity.pdbx_description
1 polymer ?
#
loop_
_entity_poly.entity_id
_entity_poly.type
_entity_poly.pdbx_seq_one_letter_code
_entity_poly.pdbx_strand_id
1 'polypeptide(L)'
;MRAVWRVADVRAAEAGLMGTLPAGTLMQRAGAGLARRAALVLAERGGVYGGRVLLLVGSGDNGGDALYAGERLARRGVQVSAMLISPGR
;
A
#
# COMPACT_ATOMS: atom_id res chain seq x y z
N MET A 1 -8.47 3.04 -24.63
CA MET A 1 -8.81 1.97 -23.66
C MET A 1 -7.68 1.82 -22.66
N ARG A 2 -7.96 1.51 -21.40
CA ARG A 2 -6.92 1.06 -20.45
C ARG A 2 -6.79 -0.46 -20.59
N ALA A 3 -5.57 -0.95 -20.75
CA ALA A 3 -5.29 -2.38 -20.72
C ALA A 3 -5.60 -2.95 -19.33
N VAL A 4 -6.00 -4.21 -19.29
CA VAL A 4 -6.14 -5.02 -18.08
C VAL A 4 -5.33 -6.29 -18.28
N TRP A 5 -4.71 -6.78 -17.20
CA TRP A 5 -3.78 -7.91 -17.24
C TRP A 5 -4.33 -9.06 -16.40
N ARG A 6 -4.00 -10.30 -16.79
CA ARG A 6 -4.30 -11.45 -15.94
C ARG A 6 -3.37 -11.41 -14.73
N VAL A 7 -3.83 -11.98 -13.62
CA VAL A 7 -3.02 -12.11 -12.39
C VAL A 7 -1.69 -12.81 -12.69
N ALA A 8 -1.71 -13.88 -13.49
CA ALA A 8 -0.51 -14.61 -13.87
C ALA A 8 0.52 -13.73 -14.60
N ASP A 9 0.06 -12.87 -15.51
CA ASP A 9 0.93 -11.96 -16.27
C ASP A 9 1.61 -10.94 -15.34
N VAL A 10 0.86 -10.40 -14.38
CA VAL A 10 1.39 -9.47 -13.37
C VAL A 10 2.42 -10.17 -12.48
N ARG A 11 2.10 -11.35 -11.96
CA ARG A 11 3.01 -12.11 -11.09
C ARG A 11 4.30 -12.51 -11.80
N ALA A 12 4.23 -12.90 -13.08
CA ALA A 12 5.41 -13.21 -13.88
C ALA A 12 6.31 -11.98 -14.06
N ALA A 13 5.73 -10.81 -14.34
CA ALA A 13 6.47 -9.56 -14.46
C ALA A 13 7.11 -9.13 -13.12
N GLU A 14 6.37 -9.24 -12.01
CA GLU A 14 6.87 -8.96 -10.66
C GLU A 14 8.05 -9.87 -10.31
N ALA A 15 7.94 -11.17 -10.55
CA ALA A 15 9.01 -12.13 -10.29
C ALA A 15 10.29 -11.80 -11.06
N GLY A 16 10.18 -11.43 -12.33
CA GLY A 16 11.33 -10.99 -13.14
C GLY A 16 12.01 -9.75 -12.56
N LEU A 17 11.24 -8.77 -12.09
CA LEU A 17 11.78 -7.55 -11.48
C LEU A 17 12.38 -7.80 -10.09
N MET A 18 11.77 -8.67 -9.27
CA MET A 18 12.30 -9.01 -7.95
C MET A 18 13.71 -9.60 -8.00
N GLY A 19 14.06 -10.31 -9.08
CA GLY A 19 15.42 -10.83 -9.29
C GLY A 19 16.48 -9.76 -9.59
N THR A 20 16.07 -8.52 -9.87
CA THR A 20 16.97 -7.43 -10.29
C THR A 20 16.98 -6.23 -9.34
N LEU A 21 16.03 -6.19 -8.40
CA LEU A 21 15.85 -5.08 -7.47
C LEU A 21 16.20 -5.50 -6.04
N PRO A 22 16.63 -4.57 -5.18
CA PRO A 22 16.73 -4.84 -3.76
C PRO A 22 15.41 -5.33 -3.18
N ALA A 23 15.49 -6.24 -2.20
CA ALA A 23 14.33 -6.80 -1.52
C ALA A 23 13.38 -5.70 -1.00
N GLY A 24 12.08 -5.90 -1.19
CA GLY A 24 11.03 -4.96 -0.76
C GLY A 24 10.84 -3.74 -1.66
N THR A 25 11.65 -3.54 -2.70
CA THR A 25 11.52 -2.35 -3.59
C THR A 25 10.14 -2.24 -4.23
N LEU A 26 9.58 -3.34 -4.76
CA LEU A 26 8.27 -3.33 -5.40
C LEU A 26 7.14 -3.00 -4.40
N MET A 27 7.15 -3.62 -3.22
CA MET A 27 6.19 -3.37 -2.14
C MET A 27 6.24 -1.92 -1.66
N GLN A 28 7.44 -1.34 -1.52
CA GLN A 28 7.58 0.09 -1.20
C GLN A 28 7.00 1.00 -2.28
N ARG A 29 7.15 0.66 -3.56
CA ARG A 29 6.57 1.42 -4.69
C ARG A 29 5.04 1.30 -4.70
N ALA A 30 4.50 0.11 -4.50
CA ALA A 30 3.07 -0.13 -4.39
C ALA A 30 2.47 0.65 -3.21
N GLY A 31 3.07 0.55 -2.02
CA GLY A 31 2.69 1.34 -0.84
C GLY A 31 2.76 2.86 -1.05
N ALA A 32 3.75 3.37 -1.80
CA ALA A 32 3.80 4.79 -2.16
C ALA A 32 2.63 5.22 -3.06
N GLY A 33 2.28 4.40 -4.05
CA GLY A 33 1.11 4.62 -4.90
C GLY A 33 -0.20 4.63 -4.10
N LEU A 34 -0.35 3.66 -3.19
CA LEU A 34 -1.49 3.57 -2.28
C LEU A 34 -1.59 4.79 -1.36
N ALA A 35 -0.49 5.19 -0.72
CA ALA A 35 -0.45 6.39 0.12
C ALA A 35 -0.85 7.65 -0.64
N ARG A 36 -0.37 7.81 -1.89
CA ARG A 36 -0.76 8.94 -2.73
C ARG A 36 -2.27 8.94 -2.98
N ARG A 37 -2.86 7.80 -3.36
CA ARG A 37 -4.29 7.72 -3.63
C ARG A 37 -5.12 7.98 -2.38
N ALA A 38 -4.73 7.42 -1.24
CA ALA A 38 -5.38 7.64 0.05
C ALA A 38 -5.30 9.11 0.48
N ALA A 39 -4.17 9.78 0.29
CA ALA A 39 -4.02 11.20 0.58
C ALA A 39 -4.97 12.08 -0.27
N LEU A 40 -5.22 11.72 -1.53
CA LEU A 40 -6.21 12.41 -2.36
C LEU A 40 -7.64 12.22 -1.81
N VAL A 41 -7.99 11.01 -1.38
CA VAL A 41 -9.30 10.76 -0.73
C VAL A 41 -9.44 11.57 0.57
N LEU A 42 -8.39 11.68 1.37
CA LEU A 42 -8.40 12.50 2.58
C LEU A 42 -8.53 13.98 2.27
N ALA A 43 -7.83 14.48 1.25
CA ALA A 43 -7.94 15.87 0.80
C ALA A 43 -9.38 16.23 0.38
N GLU A 44 -10.05 15.33 -0.34
CA GLU A 44 -11.48 15.47 -0.70
C GLU A 44 -12.42 15.51 0.53
N ARG A 45 -11.96 15.04 1.69
CA ARG A 45 -12.73 14.92 2.94
C ARG A 45 -12.37 15.96 4.01
N GLY A 46 -11.56 16.95 3.67
CA GLY A 46 -11.19 18.05 4.59
C GLY A 46 -9.70 18.17 4.90
N GLY A 47 -8.84 17.34 4.30
CA GLY A 47 -7.39 17.50 4.37
C GLY A 47 -6.63 16.24 4.76
N VAL A 48 -5.31 16.27 4.53
CA VAL A 48 -4.41 15.15 4.86
C VAL A 48 -3.96 15.23 6.32
N TYR A 49 -3.46 16.39 6.76
CA TYR A 49 -2.98 16.58 8.12
C TYR A 49 -4.13 16.41 9.14
N GLY A 50 -3.91 15.64 10.19
CA GLY A 50 -4.94 15.32 11.19
C GLY A 50 -6.01 14.33 10.72
N GLY A 51 -5.95 13.88 9.46
CA GLY A 51 -6.84 12.83 8.94
C GLY A 51 -6.67 11.53 9.72
N ARG A 52 -7.70 10.68 9.72
CA ARG A 52 -7.70 9.38 10.42
C ARG A 52 -7.83 8.24 9.43
N VAL A 53 -6.96 7.23 9.54
CA VAL A 53 -6.97 6.04 8.68
C VAL A 53 -6.79 4.80 9.53
N LEU A 54 -7.65 3.80 9.30
CA LEU A 54 -7.49 2.44 9.81
C LEU A 54 -6.99 1.55 8.67
N LEU A 55 -5.86 0.89 8.87
CA LEU A 55 -5.35 -0.16 8.00
C LEU A 55 -5.91 -1.50 8.46
N LEU A 56 -6.57 -2.21 7.56
CA LEU A 56 -6.96 -3.60 7.75
C LEU A 56 -5.89 -4.49 7.10
N VAL A 57 -5.00 -5.04 7.92
CA VAL A 57 -3.76 -5.66 7.46
C VAL A 57 -3.94 -7.18 7.44
N GLY A 58 -3.92 -7.76 6.24
CA GLY A 58 -3.84 -9.21 6.06
C GLY A 58 -2.40 -9.73 6.11
N SER A 59 -2.20 -11.05 6.13
CA SER A 59 -0.87 -11.67 6.25
C SER A 59 -0.05 -11.74 4.94
N GLY A 60 -0.62 -11.34 3.80
CA GLY A 60 0.06 -11.36 2.49
C GLY A 60 0.68 -10.02 2.08
N ASP A 61 1.22 -9.98 0.86
CA ASP A 61 1.90 -8.80 0.27
C ASP A 61 1.08 -7.50 0.38
N ASN A 62 -0.24 -7.58 0.15
CA ASN A 62 -1.14 -6.43 0.26
C ASN A 62 -1.16 -5.82 1.68
N GLY A 63 -0.96 -6.64 2.72
CA GLY A 63 -0.80 -6.17 4.09
C GLY A 63 0.47 -5.35 4.24
N GLY A 64 1.57 -5.80 3.64
CA GLY A 64 2.83 -5.06 3.58
C GLY A 64 2.68 -3.73 2.83
N ASP A 65 1.97 -3.71 1.71
CA ASP A 65 1.65 -2.47 0.98
C ASP A 65 0.86 -1.48 1.85
N ALA A 66 -0.13 -1.96 2.59
CA ALA A 66 -0.92 -1.15 3.50
C ALA A 66 -0.06 -0.55 4.62
N LEU A 67 0.87 -1.33 5.19
CA LEU A 67 1.80 -0.86 6.21
C LEU A 67 2.76 0.21 5.66
N TYR A 68 3.32 0.01 4.47
CA TYR A 68 4.16 1.01 3.80
C TYR A 68 3.39 2.28 3.43
N ALA A 69 2.12 2.15 3.06
CA ALA A 69 1.28 3.30 2.79
C ALA A 69 0.97 4.06 4.09
N GLY A 70 0.67 3.32 5.16
CA GLY A 70 0.47 3.84 6.50
C GLY A 70 1.63 4.66 7.02
N GLU A 71 2.85 4.14 6.94
CA GLU A 71 4.07 4.86 7.34
C GLU A 71 4.19 6.21 6.63
N ARG A 72 3.97 6.25 5.31
CA ARG A 72 4.02 7.48 4.51
C ARG A 72 2.94 8.49 4.88
N LEU A 73 1.73 8.01 5.18
CA LEU A 73 0.62 8.86 5.62
C LEU A 73 0.88 9.41 7.04
N ALA A 74 1.37 8.57 7.95
CA ALA A 74 1.72 8.98 9.31
C ALA A 74 2.79 10.08 9.30
N ARG A 75 3.81 9.97 8.43
CA ARG A 75 4.81 11.03 8.21
C ARG A 75 4.26 12.35 7.70
N ARG A 76 3.03 12.35 7.17
CA ARG A 76 2.31 13.56 6.72
C ARG A 76 1.31 14.07 7.77
N GLY A 77 1.37 13.55 9.00
CA GLY A 77 0.50 13.95 10.11
C GLY A 77 -0.88 13.30 10.10
N VAL A 78 -1.09 12.22 9.33
CA VAL A 78 -2.29 11.39 9.44
C VAL A 78 -2.19 10.52 10.69
N GLN A 79 -3.26 10.41 11.45
CA GLN A 79 -3.39 9.45 12.53
C GLN A 79 -3.71 8.07 11.93
N VAL A 80 -2.71 7.18 11.94
CA VAL A 80 -2.82 5.85 11.35
C VAL A 80 -2.86 4.79 12.45
N SER A 81 -3.91 3.96 12.43
CA SER A 81 -4.02 2.75 13.24
C SER A 81 -3.97 1.53 12.33
N ALA A 82 -3.41 0.42 12.81
CA ALA A 82 -3.37 -0.84 12.06
C ALA A 82 -4.04 -1.97 12.86
N MET A 83 -4.88 -2.74 12.19
CA MET A 83 -5.53 -3.93 12.74
C MET A 83 -5.14 -5.14 11.90
N LEU A 84 -4.48 -6.11 12.53
CA LEU A 84 -4.20 -7.40 11.91
C LEU A 84 -5.51 -8.20 11.85
N ILE A 85 -5.98 -8.53 10.64
CA ILE A 85 -7.28 -9.20 10.43
C ILE A 85 -7.15 -10.71 10.22
N SER A 86 -5.95 -11.28 10.35
CA SER A 86 -5.71 -12.73 10.28
C SER A 86 -4.47 -13.14 11.10
N PRO A 87 -4.55 -13.09 12.44
CA PRO A 87 -3.39 -13.32 13.32
C PRO A 87 -2.94 -14.79 13.44
N GLY A 88 -3.70 -15.74 12.88
CA GLY A 88 -3.44 -17.19 12.99
C GLY A 88 -2.88 -17.84 11.72
N ARG A 89 -2.40 -17.04 10.76
CA ARG A 89 -1.65 -17.51 9.60
C ARG A 89 -0.32 -16.78 9.54
#